data_AF-A0A847CWA2-F1
#
_entry.id   AF-A0A847CWA2-F1
#
_cell.length_a   1.000
_cell.length_b   1.000
_cell.length_c   1.000
_cell.angle_alpha   90.00
_cell.angle_beta   90.00
_cell.angle_gamma   90.00
#
_symmetry.space_group_name_H-M   'P 1'
#
loop_
_entity.id
_entity.type
_entity.pdbx_description
1 polymer ?
#
loop_
_entity_poly.entity_id
_entity_poly.type
_entity_poly.pdbx_seq_one_letter_code
_entity_poly.pdbx_strand_id
1 'polypeptide(L)'
;FDFLIIEGGKNEPLPRIVTGFTEENTEMIIGNTTFAISGKIADKTKEINGIKTFRTHDDIVELVDYVVEKVHPTIGYKDEMGCRLCGMTCGELNAQILQGKKNYMDCKRIYPEIEINSENHILKEQLRKLIIQLGEEEFSSKIKIEML
;
A
#
# COMPACT_ATOMS: atom_id res chain seq x y z
N PHE A 1 -11.47 -9.79 8.09
CA PHE A 1 -11.54 -9.71 6.62
C PHE A 1 -10.14 -9.82 6.09
N ASP A 2 -9.92 -10.63 5.06
CA ASP A 2 -8.61 -10.78 4.43
C ASP A 2 -8.34 -9.69 3.39
N PHE A 3 -9.42 -9.14 2.81
CA PHE A 3 -9.39 -8.04 1.85
C PHE A 3 -10.38 -6.95 2.24
N LEU A 4 -10.05 -5.71 1.89
CA LEU A 4 -10.94 -4.56 1.91
C LEU A 4 -10.95 -3.95 0.51
N ILE A 5 -12.13 -3.86 -0.10
CA ILE A 5 -12.33 -3.22 -1.40
C ILE A 5 -12.89 -1.82 -1.17
N ILE A 6 -12.25 -0.81 -1.77
CA ILE A 6 -12.66 0.58 -1.65
C ILE A 6 -13.00 1.12 -3.04
N GLU A 7 -14.24 1.56 -3.22
CA GLU A 7 -14.69 2.23 -4.43
C GLU A 7 -14.48 3.76 -4.30
N GLY A 8 -14.04 4.41 -5.38
CA GLY A 8 -13.90 5.88 -5.43
C GLY A 8 -12.68 6.48 -4.72
N GLY A 9 -11.84 5.67 -4.07
CA GLY A 9 -10.63 6.07 -3.31
C GLY A 9 -9.46 6.60 -4.15
N LYS A 10 -9.70 7.54 -5.08
CA LYS A 10 -8.72 8.04 -6.06
C LYS A 10 -7.46 8.64 -5.42
N ASN A 11 -7.62 9.28 -4.26
CA ASN A 11 -6.54 9.98 -3.55
C ASN A 11 -5.94 9.14 -2.42
N GLU A 12 -6.45 7.92 -2.21
CA GLU A 12 -5.92 7.06 -1.16
C GLU A 12 -4.59 6.44 -1.61
N PRO A 13 -3.60 6.34 -0.72
CA PRO A 13 -2.28 5.76 -1.02
C PRO A 13 -2.31 4.22 -1.16
N LEU A 14 -3.41 3.66 -1.67
CA LEU A 14 -3.70 2.22 -1.73
C LEU A 14 -3.41 1.65 -3.13
N PRO A 15 -3.09 0.34 -3.24
CA PRO A 15 -3.05 -0.33 -4.53
C PRO A 15 -4.41 -0.19 -5.20
N ARG A 16 -4.44 0.18 -6.48
CA ARG A 16 -5.70 0.40 -7.19
C ARG A 16 -5.75 -0.25 -8.55
N ILE A 17 -6.96 -0.68 -8.88
CA ILE A 17 -7.38 -1.04 -10.23
C ILE A 17 -8.11 0.17 -10.80
N VAL A 18 -7.70 0.61 -11.99
CA VAL A 18 -8.34 1.73 -12.69
C VAL A 18 -9.38 1.19 -13.67
N THR A 19 -10.58 1.77 -13.67
CA THR A 19 -11.60 1.47 -14.68
C THR A 19 -11.48 2.45 -15.85
N GLY A 20 -11.03 1.95 -17.00
CA GLY A 20 -10.81 2.71 -18.23
C GLY A 20 -11.90 2.51 -19.28
N PHE A 21 -12.12 3.51 -20.13
CA PHE A 21 -13.07 3.44 -21.25
C PHE A 21 -12.44 3.82 -22.60
N THR A 22 -11.56 4.82 -22.61
CA THR A 22 -10.66 5.13 -23.73
C THR A 22 -9.21 5.10 -23.22
N GLU A 23 -8.25 5.05 -24.13
CA GLU A 23 -6.83 5.12 -23.75
C GLU A 23 -6.53 6.45 -23.04
N GLU A 24 -6.88 7.57 -23.67
CA GLU A 24 -6.70 8.93 -23.13
C GLU A 24 -7.29 9.10 -21.72
N ASN A 25 -8.53 8.64 -21.48
CA ASN A 25 -9.15 8.81 -20.17
C ASN A 25 -8.53 7.92 -19.08
N THR A 26 -7.98 6.78 -19.49
CA THR A 26 -7.31 5.84 -18.61
C THR A 26 -5.96 6.40 -18.21
N GLU A 27 -5.19 6.91 -19.17
CA GLU A 27 -3.89 7.56 -18.92
C GLU A 27 -3.98 8.72 -17.93
N MET A 28 -5.03 9.54 -18.02
CA MET A 28 -5.26 10.67 -17.09
C MET A 28 -5.49 10.25 -15.63
N ILE A 29 -5.90 9.01 -15.38
CA ILE A 29 -6.23 8.52 -14.02
C ILE A 29 -5.30 7.40 -13.54
N ILE A 30 -4.37 6.95 -14.38
CA ILE A 30 -3.23 6.13 -13.93
C ILE A 30 -2.39 6.96 -12.95
N GLY A 31 -1.91 6.31 -11.90
CA GLY A 31 -0.98 6.90 -10.95
C GLY A 31 -0.06 5.84 -10.39
N ASN A 32 0.82 6.26 -9.49
CA ASN A 32 1.94 5.42 -9.04
C ASN A 32 1.52 4.16 -8.28
N THR A 33 0.28 4.10 -7.78
CA THR A 33 -0.28 2.92 -7.10
C THR A 33 -1.24 2.11 -7.98
N THR A 34 -1.42 2.49 -9.25
CA THR A 34 -2.18 1.70 -10.21
C THR A 34 -1.37 0.47 -10.61
N PHE A 35 -1.89 -0.72 -10.35
CA PHE A 35 -1.21 -1.98 -10.72
C PHE A 35 -1.95 -2.78 -11.78
N ALA A 36 -3.24 -2.49 -12.01
CA ALA A 36 -4.08 -3.10 -13.03
C ALA A 36 -5.07 -2.09 -13.60
N ILE A 37 -5.57 -2.39 -14.80
CA ILE A 37 -6.64 -1.65 -15.46
C ILE A 37 -7.76 -2.63 -15.81
N SER A 38 -9.02 -2.20 -15.71
CA SER A 38 -10.18 -2.95 -16.19
C SER A 38 -11.18 -2.01 -16.88
N GLY A 39 -12.32 -2.53 -17.33
CA GLY A 39 -13.34 -1.78 -18.06
C GLY A 39 -13.25 -1.96 -19.58
N LYS A 40 -14.02 -1.16 -20.33
CA LYS A 40 -14.18 -1.33 -21.79
C LYS A 40 -12.89 -1.16 -22.58
N ILE A 41 -11.88 -0.51 -22.01
CA ILE A 41 -10.58 -0.36 -22.68
C ILE A 41 -9.86 -1.70 -22.86
N ALA A 42 -10.12 -2.68 -21.97
CA ALA A 42 -9.51 -4.01 -22.03
C ALA A 42 -9.98 -4.85 -23.24
N ASP A 43 -11.07 -4.46 -23.91
CA ASP A 43 -11.51 -5.10 -25.15
C ASP A 43 -10.62 -4.69 -26.36
N LYS A 44 -9.83 -3.63 -26.21
CA LYS A 44 -9.07 -3.01 -27.30
C LYS A 44 -7.56 -3.18 -27.18
N THR A 45 -7.05 -3.20 -25.95
CA THR A 45 -5.63 -3.38 -25.65
C THR A 45 -5.48 -4.34 -24.48
N LYS A 46 -4.29 -4.94 -24.35
CA LYS A 46 -3.90 -5.78 -23.21
C LYS A 46 -3.08 -5.03 -22.17
N GLU A 47 -2.62 -3.82 -22.52
CA GLU A 47 -1.69 -3.05 -21.70
C GLU A 47 -1.81 -1.55 -22.03
N ILE A 48 -1.63 -0.69 -21.02
CA ILE A 48 -1.42 0.76 -21.17
C ILE A 48 -0.29 1.16 -20.22
N ASN A 49 0.74 1.83 -20.72
CA ASN A 49 1.90 2.29 -19.94
C ASN A 49 2.56 1.19 -19.08
N GLY A 50 2.69 -0.03 -19.60
CA GLY A 50 3.24 -1.16 -18.86
C GLY A 50 2.29 -1.78 -17.83
N ILE A 51 1.05 -1.29 -17.73
CA ILE A 51 0.03 -1.78 -16.81
C ILE A 51 -0.95 -2.66 -17.56
N LYS A 52 -1.08 -3.91 -17.09
CA LYS A 52 -1.95 -4.91 -17.70
C LYS A 52 -3.43 -4.54 -17.57
N THR A 53 -4.19 -4.78 -18.64
CA THR A 53 -5.64 -4.62 -18.66
C THR A 53 -6.37 -5.96 -18.57
N PHE A 54 -7.52 -6.00 -17.91
CA PHE A 54 -8.34 -7.20 -17.70
C PHE A 54 -9.79 -6.96 -18.11
N ARG A 55 -10.34 -7.82 -18.97
CA ARG A 55 -11.76 -7.76 -19.37
C ARG A 55 -12.63 -8.24 -18.22
N THR A 56 -13.65 -7.46 -17.89
CA THR A 56 -14.51 -7.68 -16.72
C THR A 56 -15.16 -9.06 -16.67
N HIS A 57 -15.50 -9.63 -17.83
CA HIS A 57 -16.20 -10.92 -17.90
C HIS A 57 -15.29 -12.10 -18.19
N ASP A 58 -14.30 -11.92 -19.07
CA ASP A 58 -13.49 -13.03 -19.56
C ASP A 58 -12.27 -13.31 -18.69
N ASP A 59 -11.73 -12.29 -18.03
CA ASP A 59 -10.44 -12.35 -17.34
C ASP A 59 -10.61 -12.25 -15.80
N ILE A 60 -11.82 -12.47 -15.27
CA ILE A 60 -12.13 -12.25 -13.85
C ILE A 60 -11.28 -13.10 -12.91
N VAL A 61 -11.06 -14.37 -13.25
CA VAL A 61 -10.23 -15.28 -12.45
C VAL A 61 -8.78 -14.81 -12.44
N GLU A 62 -8.26 -14.46 -13.62
CA GLU A 62 -6.89 -13.95 -13.77
C GLU A 62 -6.69 -12.62 -13.04
N LEU A 63 -7.70 -11.73 -13.05
CA LEU A 63 -7.66 -10.48 -12.30
C LEU A 63 -7.61 -10.75 -10.79
N VAL A 64 -8.39 -11.71 -10.29
CA VAL A 64 -8.37 -12.07 -8.86
C VAL A 64 -7.00 -12.62 -8.46
N ASP A 65 -6.43 -13.54 -9.24
CA ASP A 65 -5.10 -14.08 -8.97
C ASP A 65 -4.04 -12.96 -8.98
N TYR A 66 -4.14 -12.04 -9.93
CA TYR A 66 -3.25 -10.88 -10.02
C TYR A 66 -3.41 -9.92 -8.85
N VAL A 67 -4.63 -9.71 -8.33
CA VAL A 67 -4.87 -8.95 -7.10
C VAL A 67 -4.16 -9.62 -5.93
N VAL A 68 -4.35 -10.93 -5.74
CA VAL A 68 -3.72 -11.69 -4.65
C VAL A 68 -2.19 -11.63 -4.71
N GLU A 69 -1.62 -11.67 -5.93
CA GLU A 69 -0.16 -11.55 -6.14
C GLU A 69 0.36 -10.15 -5.80
N LYS A 70 -0.35 -9.09 -6.20
CA LYS A 70 0.16 -7.71 -6.14
C LYS A 70 -0.13 -6.98 -4.85
N VAL A 71 -1.27 -7.24 -4.20
CA VAL A 71 -1.61 -6.54 -2.97
C VAL A 71 -0.92 -7.16 -1.77
N HIS A 72 -0.81 -6.37 -0.70
CA HIS A 72 -0.08 -6.76 0.49
C HIS A 72 -0.91 -6.44 1.74
N PRO A 73 -0.57 -7.00 2.92
CA PRO A 73 -1.16 -6.58 4.18
C PRO A 73 -1.09 -5.07 4.35
N THR A 74 -2.15 -4.48 4.89
CA THR A 74 -2.25 -3.03 5.05
C THR A 74 -1.02 -2.47 5.77
N ILE A 75 -0.41 -1.43 5.20
CA ILE A 75 0.58 -0.62 5.92
C ILE A 75 -0.16 0.45 6.73
N GLY A 76 0.51 1.10 7.68
CA GLY A 76 -0.11 2.10 8.56
C GLY A 76 -0.48 3.39 7.83
N TYR A 77 -1.38 3.30 6.85
CA TYR A 77 -1.80 4.39 5.97
C TYR A 77 -2.24 5.58 6.81
N LYS A 78 -1.60 6.71 6.49
CA LYS A 78 -1.90 8.04 7.02
C LYS A 78 -2.17 8.95 5.82
N ASP A 79 -2.56 10.19 6.12
CA ASP A 79 -2.67 11.24 5.11
C ASP A 79 -1.39 11.40 4.27
N GLU A 80 -1.45 12.25 3.25
CA GLU A 80 -0.33 12.48 2.32
C GLU A 80 0.97 12.92 3.01
N MET A 81 0.90 13.57 4.17
CA MET A 81 2.09 13.92 4.93
C MET A 81 2.77 12.65 5.46
N GLY A 82 1.96 11.69 5.92
CA GLY A 82 2.41 10.40 6.42
C GLY A 82 3.26 10.51 7.69
N CYS A 83 3.61 9.37 8.28
CA CYS A 83 4.55 9.37 9.42
C CYS A 83 6.02 9.53 8.98
N ARG A 84 6.34 9.15 7.73
CA ARG A 84 7.69 9.16 7.12
C ARG A 84 8.78 8.44 7.93
N LEU A 85 8.40 7.54 8.82
CA LEU A 85 9.36 6.79 9.66
C LEU A 85 10.27 5.88 8.83
N CYS A 86 9.81 5.46 7.64
CA CYS A 86 10.60 4.71 6.67
C CYS A 86 11.25 5.60 5.58
N GLY A 87 11.20 6.93 5.74
CA GLY A 87 11.73 7.89 4.76
C GLY A 87 10.83 8.16 3.54
N MET A 88 9.62 7.59 3.49
CA MET A 88 8.68 7.73 2.37
C MET A 88 7.28 8.12 2.86
N THR A 89 6.49 8.75 1.99
CA THR A 89 5.03 8.78 2.13
C THR A 89 4.44 7.37 1.95
N CYS A 90 3.23 7.14 2.45
CA CYS A 90 2.58 5.83 2.28
C CYS A 90 2.35 5.48 0.79
N GLY A 91 2.05 6.47 -0.04
CA GLY A 91 1.87 6.28 -1.48
C GLY A 91 3.17 5.90 -2.20
N GLU A 92 4.29 6.54 -1.85
CA GLU A 92 5.61 6.20 -2.41
C GLU A 92 6.06 4.79 -2.01
N LEU A 93 5.90 4.43 -0.72
CA LEU A 93 6.22 3.08 -0.27
C LEU A 93 5.39 2.04 -1.03
N ASN A 94 4.09 2.28 -1.16
CA ASN A 94 3.20 1.38 -1.88
C ASN A 94 3.55 1.24 -3.36
N ALA A 95 3.86 2.35 -4.05
CA ALA A 95 4.35 2.31 -5.42
C ALA A 95 5.63 1.47 -5.57
N GLN A 96 6.56 1.55 -4.62
CA GLN A 96 7.77 0.71 -4.63
C GLN A 96 7.47 -0.77 -4.35
N ILE A 97 6.48 -1.07 -3.49
CA ILE A 97 6.04 -2.45 -3.25
C ILE A 97 5.45 -3.06 -4.52
N LEU A 98 4.56 -2.34 -5.21
CA LEU A 98 3.95 -2.80 -6.46
C LEU A 98 4.97 -3.01 -7.59
N GLN A 99 6.09 -2.29 -7.55
CA GLN A 99 7.23 -2.46 -8.45
C GLN A 99 8.22 -3.56 -8.01
N GLY A 100 7.96 -4.24 -6.89
CA GLY A 100 8.84 -5.28 -6.34
C GLY A 100 10.16 -4.76 -5.74
N LYS A 101 10.29 -3.45 -5.51
CA LYS A 101 11.50 -2.81 -4.98
C LYS A 101 11.54 -2.76 -3.46
N LYS A 102 10.37 -2.86 -2.81
CA LYS A 102 10.17 -2.79 -1.37
C LYS A 102 9.19 -3.86 -0.92
N ASN A 103 9.14 -4.08 0.38
CA ASN A 103 8.18 -4.95 1.04
C ASN A 103 7.33 -4.14 2.03
N TYR A 104 6.09 -4.56 2.30
CA TYR A 104 5.22 -3.90 3.28
C TYR A 104 5.83 -3.87 4.70
N MET A 105 6.72 -4.83 5.01
CA MET A 105 7.54 -4.88 6.23
C MET A 105 8.55 -3.74 6.35
N ASP A 106 8.83 -3.00 5.25
CA ASP A 106 9.65 -1.79 5.30
C ASP A 106 8.92 -0.61 5.98
N CYS A 107 7.61 -0.73 6.23
CA CYS A 107 6.85 0.26 6.96
C CYS A 107 7.22 0.28 8.45
N LYS A 108 8.08 1.21 8.87
CA LYS A 108 8.50 1.37 10.27
C LYS A 108 7.40 1.71 11.27
N ARG A 109 6.22 2.07 10.76
CA ARG A 109 5.04 2.23 11.60
C ARG A 109 4.48 0.89 12.07
N ILE A 110 4.52 -0.12 11.23
CA ILE A 110 3.93 -1.44 11.49
C ILE A 110 5.01 -2.43 11.95
N TYR A 111 6.23 -2.33 11.41
CA TYR A 111 7.32 -3.26 11.67
C TYR A 111 8.59 -2.57 12.18
N PRO A 112 9.20 -3.04 13.28
CA PRO A 112 8.74 -4.16 14.11
C PRO A 112 7.42 -3.85 14.84
N GLU A 113 6.72 -4.90 15.29
CA GLU A 113 5.48 -4.75 16.04
C GLU A 113 5.82 -4.20 17.44
N ILE A 114 5.65 -2.89 17.62
CA ILE A 114 5.90 -2.21 18.89
C ILE A 114 4.60 -2.06 19.68
N GLU A 115 4.54 -2.65 20.86
CA GLU A 115 3.44 -2.55 21.82
C GLU A 115 3.88 -1.71 23.03
N ILE A 116 3.22 -0.57 23.26
CA ILE A 116 3.51 0.34 24.38
C ILE A 116 2.27 0.43 25.26
N ASN A 117 2.39 -0.06 26.49
CA ASN A 117 1.31 -0.01 27.47
C ASN A 117 1.35 1.33 28.22
N SER A 118 0.45 2.24 27.84
CA SER A 118 0.29 3.58 28.43
C SER A 118 -1.10 4.13 28.07
N GLU A 119 -1.67 5.03 28.86
CA GLU A 119 -2.87 5.77 28.46
C GLU A 119 -2.51 7.07 27.69
N ASN A 120 -1.25 7.49 27.73
CA ASN A 120 -0.80 8.71 27.08
C ASN A 120 -0.42 8.48 25.62
N HIS A 121 -1.32 8.83 24.70
CA HIS A 121 -1.11 8.68 23.25
C HIS A 121 0.09 9.45 22.69
N ILE A 122 0.40 10.63 23.24
CA ILE A 122 1.54 11.45 22.79
C ILE A 122 2.84 10.75 23.17
N LEU A 123 2.93 10.25 24.39
CA LEU A 123 4.08 9.51 24.89
C LEU A 123 4.32 8.23 24.08
N LYS A 124 3.27 7.48 23.74
CA LYS A 124 3.38 6.31 22.85
C LYS A 124 4.01 6.65 21.51
N GLU A 125 3.60 7.77 20.92
CA GLU A 125 4.11 8.19 19.62
C GLU A 125 5.58 8.61 19.71
N GLN A 126 5.95 9.36 20.75
CA GLN A 126 7.34 9.77 21.00
C GLN A 126 8.25 8.56 21.22
N LEU A 127 7.83 7.63 22.09
CA LEU A 127 8.57 6.39 22.36
C LEU A 127 8.75 5.54 21.10
N ARG A 128 7.69 5.36 20.30
CA ARG A 128 7.79 4.62 19.03
C ARG A 128 8.84 5.23 18.11
N LYS A 129 8.85 6.55 17.95
CA LYS A 129 9.84 7.25 17.12
C LYS A 129 11.26 7.02 17.61
N LEU A 130 11.49 7.13 18.92
CA LEU A 130 12.79 6.87 19.54
C LEU A 130 13.24 5.43 19.31
N ILE A 131 12.37 4.45 19.52
CA ILE A 131 12.69 3.03 19.28
C ILE A 131 13.13 2.79 17.83
N ILE A 132 12.39 3.35 16.86
CA ILE A 132 12.74 3.22 15.44
C ILE A 132 14.10 3.88 15.14
N GLN A 133 14.40 5.02 15.77
CA GLN A 133 15.66 5.74 15.60
C GLN A 133 16.88 5.03 16.19
N LEU A 134 16.69 4.18 17.21
CA LEU A 134 17.78 3.43 17.84
C LEU A 134 18.40 2.37 16.92
N GLY A 135 17.81 2.10 15.75
CA GLY A 135 18.42 1.28 14.69
C GLY A 135 17.99 -0.19 14.70
N GLU A 136 17.93 -0.78 13.50
CA GLU A 136 17.28 -2.07 13.23
C GLU A 136 18.09 -3.31 13.63
N GLU A 137 19.38 -3.17 13.95
CA GLU A 137 20.29 -4.31 14.07
C GLU A 137 20.01 -5.22 15.29
N GLU A 138 19.20 -4.79 16.26
CA GLU A 138 18.95 -5.56 17.50
C GLU A 138 17.48 -5.87 17.79
N PHE A 139 16.52 -5.42 16.96
CA PHE A 139 15.11 -5.57 17.31
C PHE A 139 14.53 -6.91 16.84
N SER A 140 14.01 -7.67 17.79
CA SER A 140 13.08 -8.78 17.51
C SER A 140 11.88 -8.27 16.71
N SER A 141 11.22 -9.16 15.96
CA SER A 141 10.00 -8.85 15.19
C SER A 141 8.89 -8.20 16.02
N LYS A 142 8.95 -8.33 17.35
CA LYS A 142 8.04 -7.73 18.33
C LYS A 142 8.81 -7.12 19.51
N ILE A 143 8.41 -5.93 19.95
CA ILE A 143 8.94 -5.22 21.12
C ILE A 143 7.77 -4.87 22.04
N LYS A 144 7.89 -5.19 23.33
CA LYS A 144 6.91 -4.82 24.35
C LYS A 144 7.54 -3.88 25.38
N ILE A 145 6.86 -2.79 25.69
CA ILE A 145 7.27 -1.82 26.72
C ILE A 145 6.15 -1.66 27.74
N GLU A 146 6.45 -2.00 28.99
CA GLU A 146 5.57 -1.79 30.14
C GLU A 146 6.05 -0.54 30.89
N MET A 147 5.15 0.42 31.08
CA MET A 147 5.39 1.60 31.89
C MET A 147 4.73 1.38 33.25
N LEU A 148 5.55 1.31 34.30
CA LEU A 148 5.13 1.26 35.70
C LEU A 148 4.61 2.62 36.18
#